data_AF-A0A3T7S6K8-F1
#
_entry.id   AF-A0A3T7S6K8-F1
#
_cell.length_a   1.000
_cell.length_b   1.000
_cell.length_c   1.000
_cell.angle_alpha   90.00
_cell.angle_beta   90.00
_cell.angle_gamma   90.00
#
_symmetry.space_group_name_H-M   'P 1'
#
loop_
_entity.id
_entity.type
_entity.pdbx_description
1 polymer ?
#
loop_
_entity_poly.entity_id
_entity_poly.type
_entity_poly.pdbx_seq_one_letter_code
_entity_poly.pdbx_strand_id
1 'polypeptide(L)'
;MNKNDFNSDIEDANSTLSRKERIRQAIEKKIKEVKGYTPRIGIFGSTGTGKSSLCNALFGREIAKVSHVAACTREIQEIHIESENSQGEGLVIIDFPGVGESIERKNEYFNLYKEKASGLDLVVWVIKSDERAYEVSQNIYKEILLPNIKNCPVIFCISQTDKIEPTEDENGVSFWHHDNGPVGSQKTSVELKEQEVCKAFDISPDRVIPVSVKKKYNISEIMERIVDILPKEKKYSLYREAGEDVKTVKMARTAEKGIWDTVKEYAGEAWDSVKDVVVDVIAETMTSVGRKLLRKLKKM
;
A
#
# COMPACT_ATOMS: atom_id res chain seq x y z
N MET A 1 -2.65 -5.65 -21.32
CA MET A 1 -2.17 -4.54 -22.17
C MET A 1 -1.73 -5.10 -23.50
N ASN A 2 -2.01 -4.40 -24.61
CA ASN A 2 -1.91 -4.92 -25.98
C ASN A 2 -0.47 -4.79 -26.49
N LYS A 3 0.04 -5.78 -27.24
CA LYS A 3 1.42 -5.87 -27.76
C LYS A 3 1.83 -4.76 -28.76
N ASN A 4 0.96 -3.79 -29.05
CA ASN A 4 1.10 -2.86 -30.18
C ASN A 4 1.50 -1.42 -29.80
N ASP A 5 1.48 -1.00 -28.53
CA ASP A 5 1.66 0.42 -28.18
C ASP A 5 3.11 0.90 -28.39
N PHE A 6 4.12 0.15 -27.94
CA PHE A 6 5.52 0.61 -28.01
C PHE A 6 6.01 0.81 -29.44
N ASN A 7 5.74 -0.15 -30.34
CA ASN A 7 6.12 -0.02 -31.75
C ASN A 7 5.40 1.16 -32.42
N SER A 8 4.14 1.41 -32.07
CA SER A 8 3.40 2.59 -32.56
C SER A 8 3.97 3.91 -32.04
N ASP A 9 4.42 3.97 -30.78
CA ASP A 9 5.04 5.17 -30.21
C ASP A 9 6.43 5.47 -30.84
N ILE A 10 7.12 4.44 -31.37
CA ILE A 10 8.43 4.58 -32.03
C ILE A 10 8.39 4.50 -33.57
N GLU A 11 7.21 4.38 -34.19
CA GLU A 11 7.01 4.42 -35.65
C GLU A 11 6.28 5.70 -36.07
N ASP A 12 7.03 6.63 -36.65
CA ASP A 12 6.58 7.90 -37.20
C ASP A 12 7.54 8.19 -38.34
N ALA A 13 7.12 7.79 -39.54
CA ALA A 13 7.92 7.90 -40.75
C ALA A 13 8.20 9.37 -41.14
N ASN A 14 7.52 10.33 -40.51
CA ASN A 14 7.68 11.77 -40.76
C ASN A 14 8.50 12.49 -39.68
N SER A 15 9.02 11.78 -38.68
CA SER A 15 9.83 12.36 -37.60
C SER A 15 11.27 12.63 -38.03
N THR A 16 11.79 13.83 -37.76
CA THR A 16 13.20 14.20 -37.94
C THR A 16 14.13 13.64 -36.86
N LEU A 17 13.58 13.03 -35.81
CA LEU A 17 14.35 12.47 -34.69
C LEU A 17 14.97 11.12 -35.06
N SER A 18 16.18 10.87 -34.57
CA SER A 18 16.79 9.55 -34.68
C SER A 18 15.95 8.50 -33.96
N ARG A 19 16.00 7.24 -34.43
CA ARG A 19 15.29 6.12 -33.78
C ARG A 19 15.60 6.03 -32.28
N LYS A 20 16.84 6.33 -31.87
CA LYS A 20 17.28 6.34 -30.47
C LYS A 20 16.58 7.42 -29.65
N GLU A 21 16.42 8.64 -30.19
CA GLU A 21 15.70 9.72 -29.52
C GLU A 21 14.21 9.43 -29.38
N ARG A 22 13.61 8.80 -30.39
CA ARG A 22 12.19 8.39 -30.34
C ARG A 22 11.92 7.32 -29.30
N ILE A 23 12.81 6.32 -29.23
CA ILE A 23 12.82 5.34 -28.14
C ILE A 23 12.93 6.06 -26.80
N ARG A 24 13.88 6.99 -26.65
CA ARG A 24 14.07 7.73 -25.40
C ARG A 24 12.81 8.49 -24.99
N GLN A 25 12.16 9.20 -25.90
CA GLN A 25 10.92 9.91 -25.64
C GLN A 25 9.77 8.98 -25.24
N ALA A 26 9.62 7.83 -25.90
CA ALA A 26 8.60 6.84 -25.55
C ALA A 26 8.82 6.30 -24.12
N ILE A 27 10.07 6.01 -23.75
CA ILE A 27 10.43 5.56 -22.40
C ILE A 27 10.23 6.67 -21.36
N GLU A 28 10.64 7.90 -21.65
CA GLU A 28 10.42 9.06 -20.77
C GLU A 28 8.93 9.31 -20.53
N LYS A 29 8.12 9.26 -21.60
CA LYS A 29 6.65 9.35 -21.52
C LYS A 29 6.09 8.24 -20.64
N LYS A 30 6.50 6.98 -20.85
CA LYS A 30 6.03 5.85 -20.05
C LYS A 30 6.40 5.97 -18.58
N ILE A 31 7.62 6.39 -18.28
CA ILE A 31 8.07 6.63 -16.89
C ILE A 31 7.26 7.77 -16.27
N LYS A 32 7.00 8.85 -17.03
CA LYS A 32 6.17 9.96 -16.56
C LYS A 32 4.73 9.52 -16.27
N GLU A 33 4.13 8.67 -17.10
CA GLU A 33 2.80 8.09 -16.84
C GLU A 33 2.78 7.27 -15.54
N VAL A 34 3.79 6.41 -15.34
CA VAL A 34 3.91 5.56 -14.14
C VAL A 34 4.11 6.41 -12.88
N LYS A 35 4.96 7.44 -12.96
CA LYS A 35 5.21 8.36 -11.83
C LYS A 35 4.00 9.25 -11.55
N GLY A 36 3.31 9.72 -12.58
CA GLY A 36 2.13 10.57 -12.49
C GLY A 36 0.86 9.87 -12.02
N TYR A 37 0.91 8.56 -11.81
CA TYR A 37 -0.23 7.82 -11.29
C TYR A 37 -0.52 8.20 -9.83
N THR A 38 -1.79 8.44 -9.52
CA THR A 38 -2.28 8.74 -8.16
C THR A 38 -2.96 7.49 -7.60
N PRO A 39 -2.34 6.76 -6.66
CA PRO A 39 -2.95 5.57 -6.09
C PRO A 39 -4.18 5.92 -5.24
N ARG A 40 -5.15 5.01 -5.18
CA ARG A 40 -6.35 5.07 -4.33
C ARG A 40 -6.34 3.91 -3.35
N ILE A 41 -6.16 4.19 -2.06
CA ILE A 41 -6.08 3.18 -0.99
C ILE A 41 -7.31 3.28 -0.10
N GLY A 42 -8.04 2.18 0.06
CA GLY A 42 -9.14 2.10 1.01
C GLY A 42 -8.67 1.63 2.38
N ILE A 43 -9.09 2.32 3.45
CA ILE A 43 -8.88 1.87 4.83
C ILE A 43 -10.21 1.31 5.36
N PHE A 44 -10.27 0.01 5.56
CA PHE A 44 -11.47 -0.73 5.92
C PHE A 44 -11.38 -1.23 7.36
N GLY A 45 -12.52 -1.54 7.97
CA GLY A 45 -12.58 -2.16 9.29
C GLY A 45 -13.64 -1.56 10.19
N SER A 46 -13.96 -2.25 11.28
CA SER A 46 -14.97 -1.86 12.26
C SER A 46 -14.65 -0.50 12.92
N THR A 47 -15.63 0.10 13.59
CA THR A 47 -15.40 1.36 14.31
C THR A 47 -14.52 1.15 15.55
N GLY A 48 -13.64 2.10 15.82
CA GLY A 48 -12.70 2.02 16.94
C GLY A 48 -11.50 1.08 16.71
N THR A 49 -11.36 0.48 15.51
CA THR A 49 -10.18 -0.34 15.16
C THR A 49 -8.92 0.50 14.97
N GLY A 50 -9.02 1.83 14.87
CA GLY A 50 -7.86 2.72 14.77
C GLY A 50 -7.41 3.03 13.33
N LYS A 51 -8.32 2.92 12.35
CA LYS A 51 -8.12 3.31 10.94
C LYS A 51 -7.43 4.66 10.77
N SER A 52 -8.00 5.72 11.33
CA SER A 52 -7.48 7.09 11.19
C SER A 52 -6.11 7.26 11.87
N SER A 53 -5.88 6.59 13.01
CA SER A 53 -4.56 6.59 13.67
C SER A 53 -3.50 5.89 12.84
N LEU A 54 -3.85 4.76 12.20
CA LEU A 54 -2.95 4.05 11.29
C LEU A 54 -2.64 4.89 10.05
N CYS A 55 -3.65 5.50 9.43
CA CYS A 55 -3.48 6.39 8.28
C CYS A 55 -2.46 7.50 8.58
N ASN A 56 -2.65 8.22 9.69
CA ASN A 56 -1.73 9.28 10.11
C ASN A 56 -0.31 8.77 10.41
N ALA A 57 -0.17 7.53 10.89
CA ALA A 57 1.14 6.92 11.13
C ALA A 57 1.86 6.52 9.84
N LEU A 58 1.12 6.12 8.81
CA LEU A 58 1.67 5.68 7.52
C LEU A 58 2.05 6.83 6.60
N PHE A 59 1.26 7.91 6.57
CA PHE A 59 1.38 8.94 5.55
C PHE A 59 1.75 10.34 6.07
N GLY A 60 1.82 10.53 7.39
CA GLY A 60 2.17 11.83 7.97
C GLY A 60 1.03 12.47 8.76
N ARG A 61 1.40 13.34 9.70
CA ARG A 61 0.56 13.71 10.85
C ARG A 61 -0.47 14.78 10.47
N GLU A 62 -1.75 14.48 10.77
CA GLU A 62 -2.97 15.30 10.63
C GLU A 62 -3.71 15.26 9.29
N ILE A 63 -3.52 14.20 8.52
CA ILE A 63 -4.24 13.96 7.25
C ILE A 63 -5.70 13.58 7.52
N ALA A 64 -5.95 12.68 8.47
CA ALA A 64 -7.28 12.40 8.99
C ALA A 64 -7.48 13.19 10.28
N LYS A 65 -8.45 14.13 10.31
CA LYS A 65 -8.89 14.77 11.57
C LYS A 65 -9.28 13.66 12.53
N VAL A 66 -8.42 13.38 13.51
CA VAL A 66 -8.72 12.38 14.54
C VAL A 66 -9.74 13.01 15.48
N SER A 67 -11.01 12.95 15.09
CA SER A 67 -12.09 13.30 16.01
C SER A 67 -12.20 12.19 17.04
N HIS A 68 -11.45 12.31 18.12
CA HIS A 68 -11.61 11.45 19.31
C HIS A 68 -12.96 11.67 20.02
N VAL A 69 -13.86 12.50 19.48
CA VAL A 69 -15.11 12.94 20.14
C VAL A 69 -16.37 12.71 19.28
N ALA A 70 -16.26 12.39 17.99
CA ALA A 70 -17.42 12.08 17.15
C ALA A 70 -17.37 10.63 16.68
N ALA A 71 -17.90 9.71 17.49
CA ALA A 71 -18.35 8.42 16.99
C ALA A 71 -19.44 8.69 15.94
N CYS A 72 -19.08 8.72 14.64
CA CYS A 72 -19.95 8.62 13.46
C CYS A 72 -19.23 9.18 12.21
N THR A 73 -18.21 8.49 11.68
CA THR A 73 -17.80 8.73 10.28
C THR A 73 -18.85 8.04 9.41
N ARG A 74 -19.99 8.71 9.16
CA ARG A 74 -21.13 8.15 8.41
C ARG A 74 -20.94 8.24 6.89
N GLU A 75 -20.02 9.09 6.44
CA GLU A 75 -19.70 9.33 5.04
C GLU A 75 -18.26 8.91 4.75
N ILE A 76 -18.01 8.46 3.53
CA ILE A 76 -16.65 8.19 3.05
C ILE A 76 -15.86 9.49 3.07
N GLN A 77 -14.66 9.44 3.64
CA GLN A 77 -13.73 10.55 3.59
C GLN A 77 -12.64 10.24 2.57
N GLU A 78 -12.62 10.98 1.47
CA GLU A 78 -11.48 10.99 0.55
C GLU A 78 -10.47 12.04 1.03
N ILE A 79 -9.25 11.60 1.29
CA ILE A 79 -8.15 12.45 1.72
C ILE A 79 -7.07 12.42 0.66
N HIS A 80 -6.79 13.60 0.11
CA HIS A 80 -5.75 13.79 -0.89
C HIS A 80 -4.45 14.16 -0.20
N ILE A 81 -3.42 13.36 -0.43
CA ILE A 81 -2.08 13.53 0.11
C ILE A 81 -1.20 13.90 -1.07
N GLU A 82 -0.65 15.11 -1.04
CA GLU A 82 0.30 15.59 -2.03
C GLU A 82 1.56 16.01 -1.28
N SER A 83 2.71 15.45 -1.65
CA SER A 83 4.00 15.95 -1.20
C SER A 83 4.21 17.39 -1.70
N GLU A 84 4.89 18.23 -0.90
CA GLU A 84 5.22 19.62 -1.28
C GLU A 84 5.98 19.72 -2.62
N ASN A 85 6.60 18.63 -3.07
CA ASN A 85 7.37 18.55 -4.32
C ASN A 85 6.65 17.83 -5.47
N SER A 86 5.41 17.35 -5.28
CA SER A 86 4.64 16.66 -6.33
C SER A 86 3.63 17.61 -6.97
N GLN A 87 3.89 18.06 -8.19
CA GLN A 87 2.90 18.82 -8.98
C GLN A 87 1.79 17.89 -9.50
N GLY A 88 0.77 17.66 -8.67
CA GLY A 88 -0.44 16.90 -9.04
C GLY A 88 -0.29 15.37 -9.03
N GLU A 89 0.79 14.84 -8.43
CA GLU A 89 1.05 13.40 -8.32
C GLU A 89 0.94 12.97 -6.85
N GLY A 90 -0.27 12.70 -6.36
CA GLY A 90 -0.51 12.42 -4.94
C GLY A 90 -0.88 10.98 -4.61
N LEU A 91 -1.53 10.80 -3.47
CA LEU A 91 -2.16 9.58 -2.99
C LEU A 91 -3.56 9.93 -2.46
N VAL A 92 -4.55 9.13 -2.79
CA VAL A 92 -5.90 9.27 -2.22
C VAL A 92 -6.13 8.17 -1.20
N ILE A 93 -6.35 8.55 0.05
CA ILE A 93 -6.83 7.65 1.09
C ILE A 93 -8.35 7.77 1.18
N ILE A 94 -9.02 6.64 1.15
CA ILE A 94 -10.47 6.56 1.29
C ILE A 94 -10.76 5.89 2.63
N ASP A 95 -11.13 6.67 3.64
CA ASP A 95 -11.55 6.14 4.95
C ASP A 95 -13.02 5.75 4.87
N PHE A 96 -13.30 4.47 5.08
CA PHE A 96 -14.66 3.95 5.02
C PHE A 96 -15.33 3.99 6.40
N PRO A 97 -16.64 4.25 6.46
CA PRO A 97 -17.43 4.10 7.68
C PRO A 97 -17.23 2.70 8.26
N GLY A 98 -17.23 2.56 9.60
CA GLY A 98 -17.00 1.26 10.21
C GLY A 98 -18.05 0.22 9.84
N VAL A 99 -17.61 -0.98 9.51
CA VAL A 99 -18.54 -2.08 9.22
C VAL A 99 -19.28 -2.49 10.49
N GLY A 100 -20.58 -2.76 10.37
CA GLY A 100 -21.38 -3.34 11.47
C GLY A 100 -21.90 -2.34 12.52
N GLU A 101 -21.87 -1.02 12.27
CA GLU A 101 -22.38 -0.02 13.22
C GLU A 101 -23.92 -0.06 13.43
N SER A 102 -24.70 -0.51 12.44
CA SER A 102 -26.16 -0.65 12.52
C SER A 102 -26.65 -1.82 11.68
N ILE A 103 -27.53 -2.63 12.26
CA ILE A 103 -28.21 -3.74 11.57
C ILE A 103 -29.11 -3.20 10.45
N GLU A 104 -29.81 -2.07 10.68
CA GLU A 104 -30.72 -1.48 9.70
C GLU A 104 -30.00 -1.02 8.43
N ARG A 105 -28.70 -0.73 8.52
CA ARG A 105 -27.90 -0.16 7.42
C ARG A 105 -26.87 -1.12 6.83
N LYS A 106 -26.89 -2.39 7.22
CA LYS A 106 -25.94 -3.42 6.73
C LYS A 106 -25.90 -3.47 5.19
N ASN A 107 -27.07 -3.38 4.54
CA ASN A 107 -27.17 -3.41 3.08
C ASN A 107 -26.68 -2.13 2.42
N GLU A 108 -26.94 -0.96 3.02
CA GLU A 108 -26.47 0.33 2.52
C GLU A 108 -24.94 0.39 2.52
N TYR A 109 -24.32 0.04 3.66
CA TYR A 109 -22.85 -0.02 3.76
C TYR A 109 -22.25 -1.05 2.83
N PHE A 110 -22.86 -2.24 2.69
CA PHE A 110 -22.39 -3.24 1.76
C PHE A 110 -22.38 -2.74 0.31
N ASN A 111 -23.45 -2.07 -0.13
CA ASN A 111 -23.53 -1.50 -1.48
C ASN A 111 -22.53 -0.36 -1.68
N LEU A 112 -22.35 0.50 -0.67
CA LEU A 112 -21.35 1.56 -0.69
C LEU A 112 -19.92 1.01 -0.85
N TYR A 113 -19.58 -0.02 -0.07
CA TYR A 113 -18.30 -0.71 -0.19
C TYR A 113 -18.13 -1.33 -1.57
N LYS A 114 -19.18 -1.98 -2.10
CA LYS A 114 -19.17 -2.63 -3.42
C LYS A 114 -18.95 -1.63 -4.55
N GLU A 115 -19.63 -0.49 -4.51
CA GLU A 115 -19.49 0.57 -5.52
C GLU A 115 -18.05 1.11 -5.53
N LYS A 116 -17.52 1.45 -4.36
CA LYS A 116 -16.25 2.19 -4.25
C LYS A 116 -15.02 1.30 -4.32
N ALA A 117 -15.10 0.02 -3.92
CA ALA A 117 -13.96 -0.91 -3.95
C ALA A 117 -13.41 -1.15 -5.37
N SER A 118 -14.24 -0.98 -6.41
CA SER A 118 -13.83 -1.16 -7.80
C SER A 118 -12.76 -0.16 -8.26
N GLY A 119 -12.74 1.04 -7.68
CA GLY A 119 -11.78 2.11 -8.01
C GLY A 119 -10.58 2.18 -7.06
N LEU A 120 -10.36 1.15 -6.24
CA LEU A 120 -9.24 1.07 -5.31
C LEU A 120 -8.09 0.23 -5.87
N ASP A 121 -6.88 0.62 -5.53
CA ASP A 121 -5.64 -0.07 -5.89
C ASP A 121 -5.14 -1.02 -4.80
N LEU A 122 -5.64 -0.83 -3.59
CA LEU A 122 -5.31 -1.58 -2.39
C LEU A 122 -6.38 -1.33 -1.34
N VAL A 123 -6.67 -2.35 -0.54
CA VAL A 123 -7.36 -2.21 0.74
C VAL A 123 -6.44 -2.57 1.90
N VAL A 124 -6.31 -1.66 2.87
CA VAL A 124 -5.77 -1.95 4.20
C VAL A 124 -6.94 -2.23 5.13
N TRP A 125 -7.13 -3.50 5.49
CA TRP A 125 -8.21 -3.92 6.38
C TRP A 125 -7.71 -3.93 7.83
N VAL A 126 -8.21 -3.03 8.65
CA VAL A 126 -7.81 -2.89 10.06
C VAL A 126 -8.73 -3.73 10.94
N ILE A 127 -8.15 -4.73 11.61
CA ILE A 127 -8.81 -5.59 12.61
C ILE A 127 -8.26 -5.21 13.97
N LYS A 128 -9.14 -4.99 14.96
CA LYS A 128 -8.67 -4.72 16.32
C LYS A 128 -8.16 -6.02 16.96
N SER A 129 -7.11 -5.93 17.76
CA SER A 129 -6.50 -7.09 18.43
C SER A 129 -7.46 -7.97 19.23
N ASP A 130 -8.50 -7.39 19.83
CA ASP A 130 -9.52 -8.07 20.63
C ASP A 130 -10.81 -8.43 19.85
N GLU A 131 -10.87 -8.14 18.55
CA GLU A 131 -12.04 -8.39 17.71
C GLU A 131 -12.23 -9.89 17.45
N ARG A 132 -13.40 -10.44 17.79
CA ARG A 132 -13.67 -11.90 17.62
C ARG A 132 -14.78 -12.21 16.63
N ALA A 133 -15.60 -11.22 16.30
CA ALA A 133 -16.75 -11.38 15.43
C ALA A 133 -16.39 -10.91 14.01
N TYR A 134 -16.14 -11.87 13.11
CA TYR A 134 -15.73 -11.59 11.74
C TYR A 134 -16.84 -11.70 10.70
N GLU A 135 -18.06 -12.11 11.06
CA GLU A 135 -19.10 -12.48 10.10
C GLU A 135 -19.36 -11.39 9.05
N VAL A 136 -19.55 -10.14 9.48
CA VAL A 136 -19.78 -9.00 8.57
C VAL A 136 -18.54 -8.73 7.70
N SER A 137 -17.36 -8.74 8.31
CA SER A 137 -16.07 -8.52 7.64
C SER A 137 -15.78 -9.61 6.60
N GLN A 138 -16.03 -10.87 6.93
CA GLN A 138 -15.89 -12.02 6.03
C GLN A 138 -16.85 -11.90 4.84
N ASN A 139 -18.09 -11.48 5.07
CA ASN A 139 -19.06 -11.29 3.99
C ASN A 139 -18.59 -10.22 3.00
N ILE A 140 -18.14 -9.05 3.49
CA ILE A 140 -17.59 -7.99 2.63
C ILE A 140 -16.33 -8.47 1.91
N TYR A 141 -15.41 -9.13 2.61
CA TYR A 141 -14.19 -9.64 1.99
C TYR A 141 -14.50 -10.62 0.85
N LYS A 142 -15.36 -11.62 1.08
CA LYS A 142 -15.68 -12.67 0.10
C LYS A 142 -16.46 -12.13 -1.09
N GLU A 143 -17.44 -11.27 -0.85
CA GLU A 143 -18.36 -10.82 -1.91
C GLU A 143 -17.87 -9.61 -2.70
N ILE A 144 -17.00 -8.77 -2.09
CA ILE A 144 -16.58 -7.50 -2.68
C ILE A 144 -15.09 -7.50 -3.05
N LEU A 145 -14.21 -7.92 -2.13
CA LEU A 145 -12.77 -7.75 -2.32
C LEU A 145 -12.11 -8.94 -3.02
N LEU A 146 -12.46 -10.17 -2.60
CA LEU A 146 -11.88 -11.39 -3.16
C LEU A 146 -12.06 -11.52 -4.69
N PRO A 147 -13.22 -11.15 -5.29
CA PRO A 147 -13.38 -11.18 -6.74
C PRO A 147 -12.42 -10.26 -7.51
N ASN A 148 -11.92 -9.19 -6.87
CA ASN A 148 -11.02 -8.20 -7.49
C ASN A 148 -9.59 -8.22 -6.89
N ILE A 149 -9.22 -9.25 -6.13
CA ILE A 149 -7.98 -9.30 -5.34
C ILE A 149 -6.70 -9.11 -6.17
N LYS A 150 -6.75 -9.41 -7.49
CA LYS A 150 -5.63 -9.22 -8.41
C LYS A 150 -5.34 -7.75 -8.72
N ASN A 151 -6.38 -6.92 -8.84
CA ASN A 151 -6.24 -5.49 -9.15
C ASN A 151 -6.25 -4.62 -7.90
N CYS A 152 -6.98 -5.08 -6.87
CA CYS A 152 -7.11 -4.45 -5.56
C CYS A 152 -6.70 -5.47 -4.48
N PRO A 153 -5.38 -5.70 -4.28
CA PRO A 153 -4.89 -6.53 -3.19
C PRO A 153 -5.39 -6.04 -1.82
N VAL A 154 -5.57 -6.98 -0.90
CA VAL A 154 -5.90 -6.69 0.50
C VAL A 154 -4.70 -7.03 1.38
N ILE A 155 -4.43 -6.17 2.36
CA ILE A 155 -3.55 -6.46 3.50
C ILE A 155 -4.34 -6.25 4.79
N PHE A 156 -4.27 -7.22 5.69
CA PHE A 156 -4.88 -7.18 7.01
C PHE A 156 -3.89 -6.65 8.03
N CYS A 157 -4.32 -5.65 8.78
CA CYS A 157 -3.55 -4.96 9.79
C CYS A 157 -4.20 -5.21 11.16
N ILE A 158 -3.56 -6.00 12.02
CA ILE A 158 -4.04 -6.22 13.39
C ILE A 158 -3.57 -5.03 14.23
N SER A 159 -4.48 -4.13 14.55
CA SER A 159 -4.16 -2.91 15.29
C SER A 159 -4.23 -3.12 16.80
N GLN A 160 -3.66 -2.17 17.55
CA GLN A 160 -3.65 -2.18 19.02
C GLN A 160 -3.03 -3.47 19.59
N THR A 161 -2.00 -3.99 18.91
CA THR A 161 -1.27 -5.20 19.31
C THR A 161 -0.66 -5.07 20.71
N ASP A 162 -0.36 -3.84 21.15
CA ASP A 162 0.12 -3.52 22.49
C ASP A 162 -0.87 -3.85 23.63
N LYS A 163 -2.12 -4.17 23.29
CA LYS A 163 -3.19 -4.52 24.23
C LYS A 163 -3.54 -6.01 24.23
N ILE A 164 -2.82 -6.84 23.47
CA ILE A 164 -3.06 -8.29 23.50
C ILE A 164 -2.56 -8.83 24.84
N GLU A 165 -3.41 -9.59 25.54
CA GLU A 165 -3.05 -10.19 26.82
C GLU A 165 -2.25 -11.50 26.65
N PRO A 166 -1.38 -11.85 27.62
CA PRO A 166 -1.01 -11.05 28.79
C PRO A 166 -0.07 -9.90 28.42
N THR A 167 -0.26 -8.72 29.01
CA THR A 167 0.61 -7.55 28.80
C THR A 167 1.81 -7.47 29.75
N GLU A 168 1.76 -8.21 30.86
CA GLU A 168 2.78 -8.28 31.90
C GLU A 168 2.78 -9.67 32.59
N ASP A 169 3.88 -9.99 33.28
CA ASP A 169 3.99 -11.21 34.08
C ASP A 169 3.40 -11.05 35.50
N GLU A 170 3.47 -12.10 36.31
CA GLU A 170 2.95 -12.11 37.70
C GLU A 170 3.61 -11.09 38.63
N ASN A 171 4.79 -10.56 38.25
CA ASN A 171 5.53 -9.55 38.99
C ASN A 171 5.33 -8.14 38.41
N GLY A 172 4.46 -7.97 37.40
CA GLY A 172 4.21 -6.70 36.72
C GLY A 172 5.29 -6.31 35.70
N VAL A 173 6.15 -7.25 35.28
CA VAL A 173 7.15 -6.99 34.24
C VAL A 173 6.47 -7.05 32.88
N SER A 174 6.54 -5.95 32.13
CA SER A 174 5.89 -5.87 30.82
C SER A 174 6.45 -6.87 29.82
N PHE A 175 5.56 -7.55 29.10
CA PHE A 175 5.88 -8.39 27.94
C PHE A 175 6.13 -7.58 26.65
N TRP A 176 6.54 -6.32 26.78
CA TRP A 176 6.83 -5.44 25.66
C TRP A 176 8.23 -4.84 25.80
N HIS A 177 9.14 -5.16 24.87
CA HIS A 177 10.42 -4.47 24.81
C HIS A 177 10.25 -3.08 24.20
N HIS A 178 10.90 -2.08 24.81
CA HIS A 178 10.80 -0.69 24.39
C HIS A 178 11.07 -0.48 22.88
N ASP A 179 11.96 -1.29 22.29
CA ASP A 179 12.41 -1.12 20.90
C ASP A 179 12.02 -2.27 19.95
N ASN A 180 11.54 -3.41 20.46
CA ASN A 180 11.42 -4.67 19.67
C ASN A 180 10.01 -5.31 19.67
N GLY A 181 9.01 -4.69 20.30
CA GLY A 181 7.64 -5.20 20.28
C GLY A 181 7.34 -6.26 21.35
N PRO A 182 6.32 -7.11 21.14
CA PRO A 182 5.85 -8.09 22.12
C PRO A 182 6.86 -9.23 22.30
N VAL A 183 6.98 -9.73 23.54
CA VAL A 183 7.83 -10.86 23.92
C VAL A 183 7.11 -11.85 24.81
N GLY A 184 7.76 -12.99 25.08
CA GLY A 184 7.23 -14.03 25.96
C GLY A 184 5.82 -14.47 25.55
N SER A 185 4.95 -14.57 26.54
CA SER A 185 3.56 -15.00 26.33
C SER A 185 2.76 -14.04 25.46
N GLN A 186 3.02 -12.73 25.53
CA GLN A 186 2.33 -11.76 24.67
C GLN A 186 2.61 -12.01 23.20
N LYS A 187 3.87 -12.28 22.85
CA LYS A 187 4.26 -12.60 21.46
C LYS A 187 3.49 -13.81 20.93
N THR A 188 3.39 -14.88 21.72
CA THR A 188 2.59 -16.06 21.37
C THR A 188 1.12 -15.71 21.12
N SER A 189 0.53 -14.85 21.95
CA SER A 189 -0.85 -14.39 21.75
C SER A 189 -1.02 -13.58 20.45
N VAL A 190 -0.02 -12.75 20.10
CA VAL A 190 0.00 -12.02 18.82
C VAL A 190 0.06 -12.98 17.64
N GLU A 191 0.96 -13.96 17.66
CA GLU A 191 1.08 -14.97 16.60
C GLU A 191 -0.20 -15.82 16.45
N LEU A 192 -0.85 -16.18 17.56
CA LEU A 192 -2.14 -16.85 17.54
C LEU A 192 -3.23 -15.98 16.90
N LYS A 193 -3.21 -14.67 17.17
CA LYS A 193 -4.16 -13.73 16.54
C LYS A 193 -3.93 -13.61 15.03
N GLU A 194 -2.68 -13.58 14.59
CA GLU A 194 -2.35 -13.62 13.16
C GLU A 194 -2.90 -14.89 12.49
N GLN A 195 -2.68 -16.05 13.12
CA GLN A 195 -3.19 -17.33 12.61
C GLN A 195 -4.71 -17.38 12.59
N GLU A 196 -5.37 -16.82 13.60
CA GLU A 196 -6.84 -16.70 13.66
C GLU A 196 -7.37 -15.89 12.46
N VAL A 197 -6.77 -14.72 12.19
CA VAL A 197 -7.15 -13.88 11.03
C VAL A 197 -6.86 -14.60 9.72
N CYS A 198 -5.69 -15.24 9.57
CA CYS A 198 -5.36 -16.02 8.37
C CYS A 198 -6.43 -17.09 8.09
N LYS A 199 -6.82 -17.85 9.12
CA LYS A 199 -7.85 -18.89 9.01
C LYS A 199 -9.24 -18.30 8.74
N ALA A 200 -9.59 -17.20 9.38
CA ALA A 200 -10.91 -16.58 9.22
C ALA A 200 -11.13 -16.04 7.80
N PHE A 201 -10.08 -15.50 7.17
CA PHE A 201 -10.19 -14.88 5.84
C PHE A 201 -9.60 -15.75 4.72
N ASP A 202 -9.09 -16.95 5.02
CA ASP A 202 -8.39 -17.84 4.07
C ASP A 202 -7.29 -17.09 3.31
N ILE A 203 -6.42 -16.41 4.06
CA ILE A 203 -5.37 -15.56 3.50
C ILE A 203 -3.99 -15.96 4.01
N SER A 204 -2.99 -15.75 3.16
CA SER A 204 -1.60 -16.07 3.46
C SER A 204 -1.02 -15.15 4.56
N PRO A 205 -0.14 -15.65 5.44
CA PRO A 205 0.49 -14.86 6.51
C PRO A 205 1.23 -13.61 6.04
N ASP A 206 1.76 -13.58 4.80
CA ASP A 206 2.40 -12.37 4.26
C ASP A 206 1.42 -11.18 4.14
N ARG A 207 0.11 -11.46 4.10
CA ARG A 207 -0.97 -10.47 4.03
C ARG A 207 -1.54 -10.07 5.39
N VAL A 208 -1.02 -10.62 6.49
CA VAL A 208 -1.45 -10.26 7.85
C VAL A 208 -0.25 -9.68 8.59
N ILE A 209 -0.43 -8.50 9.19
CA ILE A 209 0.63 -7.85 9.96
C ILE A 209 0.08 -7.23 11.24
N PRO A 210 0.63 -7.57 12.42
CA PRO A 210 0.29 -6.91 13.67
C PRO A 210 1.04 -5.59 13.78
N VAL A 211 0.34 -4.54 14.21
CA VAL A 211 0.91 -3.20 14.40
C VAL A 211 0.47 -2.61 15.73
N SER A 212 1.28 -1.70 16.25
CA SER A 212 0.87 -0.76 17.29
C SER A 212 1.34 0.64 16.94
N VAL A 213 0.41 1.53 16.63
CA VAL A 213 0.70 2.95 16.40
C VAL A 213 1.26 3.58 17.69
N LYS A 214 0.70 3.24 18.85
CA LYS A 214 1.14 3.75 20.16
C LYS A 214 2.60 3.41 20.45
N LYS A 215 3.02 2.17 20.12
CA LYS A 215 4.38 1.67 20.35
C LYS A 215 5.28 1.78 19.13
N LYS A 216 4.80 2.35 18.01
CA LYS A 216 5.48 2.38 16.70
C LYS A 216 5.95 1.01 16.20
N TYR A 217 5.25 -0.05 16.58
CA TYR A 217 5.60 -1.42 16.20
C TYR A 217 5.07 -1.77 14.82
N ASN A 218 5.96 -2.31 13.97
CA ASN A 218 5.71 -2.75 12.60
C ASN A 218 5.14 -1.70 11.63
N ILE A 219 5.24 -0.39 11.95
CA ILE A 219 4.71 0.68 11.08
C ILE A 219 5.46 0.77 9.75
N SER A 220 6.79 0.67 9.77
CA SER A 220 7.58 0.63 8.52
C SER A 220 7.39 -0.69 7.78
N GLU A 221 7.21 -1.79 8.51
CA GLU A 221 7.04 -3.12 7.90
C GLU A 221 5.69 -3.23 7.14
N ILE A 222 4.59 -2.70 7.67
CA ILE A 222 3.33 -2.68 6.92
C ILE A 222 3.47 -1.86 5.63
N MET A 223 4.19 -0.73 5.67
CA MET A 223 4.42 0.08 4.48
C MET A 223 5.26 -0.69 3.44
N GLU A 224 6.29 -1.41 3.88
CA GLU A 224 7.06 -2.31 3.01
C GLU A 224 6.17 -3.37 2.34
N ARG A 225 5.33 -4.06 3.13
CA ARG A 225 4.42 -5.07 2.60
C ARG A 225 3.41 -4.49 1.62
N ILE A 226 2.89 -3.30 1.90
CA ILE A 226 2.00 -2.60 0.97
C ILE A 226 2.69 -2.36 -0.38
N VAL A 227 3.91 -1.80 -0.36
CA VAL A 227 4.68 -1.55 -1.59
C VAL A 227 5.01 -2.87 -2.32
N ASP A 228 5.25 -3.96 -1.58
CA ASP A 228 5.53 -5.27 -2.15
C ASP A 228 4.32 -5.87 -2.88
N ILE A 229 3.10 -5.72 -2.36
CA ILE A 229 1.87 -6.31 -2.92
C ILE A 229 1.15 -5.44 -3.95
N LEU A 230 1.43 -4.14 -4.01
CA LEU A 230 0.83 -3.24 -4.99
C LEU A 230 1.17 -3.67 -6.44
N PRO A 231 0.28 -3.42 -7.42
CA PRO A 231 0.62 -3.54 -8.83
C PRO A 231 1.87 -2.72 -9.17
N LYS A 232 2.75 -3.25 -10.02
CA LYS A 232 4.11 -2.74 -10.25
C LYS A 232 4.15 -1.28 -10.71
N GLU A 233 3.18 -0.88 -11.51
CA GLU A 233 2.98 0.45 -12.05
C GLU A 233 2.50 1.47 -11.00
N LYS A 234 2.09 1.02 -9.81
CA LYS A 234 1.57 1.87 -8.72
C LYS A 234 2.55 2.01 -7.54
N LYS A 235 3.59 1.15 -7.50
CA LYS A 235 4.55 1.06 -6.37
C LYS A 235 5.32 2.35 -6.12
N TYR A 236 5.74 3.01 -7.19
CA TYR A 236 6.56 4.22 -7.08
C TYR A 236 5.79 5.38 -6.45
N SER A 237 4.57 5.62 -6.90
CA SER A 237 3.74 6.71 -6.37
C SER A 237 3.47 6.54 -4.88
N LEU A 238 3.16 5.32 -4.43
CA LEU A 238 3.00 5.09 -2.98
C LEU A 238 4.31 5.35 -2.21
N TYR A 239 5.44 4.86 -2.71
CA TYR A 239 6.73 5.10 -2.06
C TYR A 239 7.05 6.61 -1.97
N ARG A 240 6.72 7.39 -3.00
CA ARG A 240 6.93 8.85 -3.01
C ARG A 240 6.14 9.53 -1.89
N GLU A 241 4.87 9.16 -1.72
CA GLU A 241 3.93 9.77 -0.76
C GLU A 241 3.99 9.18 0.66
N ALA A 242 4.72 8.08 0.88
CA ALA A 242 4.89 7.53 2.23
C ALA A 242 5.53 8.57 3.17
N GLY A 243 5.22 8.53 4.47
CA GLY A 243 5.87 9.42 5.45
C GLY A 243 7.39 9.18 5.52
N GLU A 244 8.19 10.22 5.71
CA GLU A 244 9.66 10.09 5.74
C GLU A 244 10.15 9.10 6.82
N ASP A 245 9.48 9.08 7.98
CA ASP A 245 9.79 8.14 9.08
C ASP A 245 9.55 6.67 8.73
N VAL A 246 8.71 6.38 7.73
CA VAL A 246 8.38 5.00 7.32
C VAL A 246 9.16 4.54 6.09
N LYS A 247 9.80 5.45 5.33
CA LYS A 247 10.55 5.11 4.12
C LYS A 247 11.78 4.28 4.47
N THR A 248 11.91 3.12 3.82
CA THR A 248 13.08 2.25 3.95
C THR A 248 13.84 2.09 2.63
N VAL A 249 15.10 1.66 2.72
CA VAL A 249 15.91 1.31 1.54
C VAL A 249 15.28 0.17 0.75
N LYS A 250 14.57 -0.75 1.41
CA LYS A 250 13.88 -1.86 0.74
C LYS A 250 12.70 -1.32 -0.09
N MET A 251 11.90 -0.41 0.46
CA MET A 251 10.79 0.21 -0.28
C MET A 251 11.27 0.90 -1.55
N ALA A 252 12.35 1.68 -1.44
CA ALA A 252 12.96 2.36 -2.60
C ALA A 252 13.32 1.35 -3.70
N ARG A 253 13.94 0.22 -3.34
CA ARG A 253 14.29 -0.86 -4.28
C ARG A 253 13.06 -1.47 -4.95
N THR A 254 12.04 -1.80 -4.17
CA THR A 254 10.82 -2.42 -4.72
C THR A 254 10.09 -1.45 -5.64
N ALA A 255 10.00 -0.17 -5.28
CA ALA A 255 9.42 0.89 -6.10
C ALA A 255 10.17 1.09 -7.42
N GLU A 256 11.50 1.18 -7.38
CA GLU A 256 12.36 1.31 -8.56
C GLU A 256 12.25 0.10 -9.49
N LYS A 257 12.22 -1.12 -8.91
CA LYS A 257 11.99 -2.35 -9.67
C LYS A 257 10.62 -2.33 -10.35
N GLY A 258 9.59 -1.76 -9.71
CA GLY A 258 8.26 -1.60 -10.31
C GLY A 258 8.28 -0.79 -11.61
N ILE A 259 9.01 0.34 -11.63
CA ILE A 259 9.23 1.14 -12.85
C ILE A 259 9.93 0.29 -13.91
N TRP A 260 11.03 -0.36 -13.53
CA TRP A 260 11.81 -1.20 -14.44
C TRP A 260 10.98 -2.29 -15.10
N ASP A 261 10.23 -3.05 -14.31
CA ASP A 261 9.40 -4.16 -14.78
C ASP A 261 8.21 -3.68 -15.63
N THR A 262 7.73 -2.45 -15.40
CA THR A 262 6.68 -1.82 -16.21
C THR A 262 7.21 -1.41 -17.57
N VAL A 263 8.37 -0.74 -17.59
CA VAL A 263 9.05 -0.33 -18.83
C VAL A 263 9.51 -1.54 -19.64
N LYS A 264 9.99 -2.59 -18.98
CA LYS A 264 10.36 -3.85 -19.63
C LYS A 264 9.18 -4.53 -20.31
N GLU A 265 8.02 -4.60 -19.64
CA GLU A 265 6.80 -5.14 -20.27
C GLU A 265 6.35 -4.28 -21.45
N TYR A 266 6.41 -2.95 -21.32
CA TYR A 266 6.08 -2.03 -22.38
C TYR A 266 7.00 -2.19 -23.61
N ALA A 267 8.32 -2.30 -23.40
CA ALA A 267 9.29 -2.49 -24.48
C ALA A 267 9.20 -3.89 -25.15
N GLY A 268 8.70 -4.90 -24.44
CA GLY A 268 8.52 -6.25 -24.97
C GLY A 268 9.80 -6.83 -25.57
N GLU A 269 9.72 -7.28 -26.82
CA GLU A 269 10.84 -7.88 -27.56
C GLU A 269 11.98 -6.88 -27.85
N ALA A 270 11.67 -5.57 -27.86
CA ALA A 270 12.68 -4.55 -28.10
C ALA A 270 13.57 -4.28 -26.87
N TRP A 271 13.28 -4.89 -25.71
CA TRP A 271 13.95 -4.63 -24.44
C TRP A 271 15.49 -4.59 -24.53
N ASP A 272 16.10 -5.60 -25.15
CA ASP A 272 17.56 -5.70 -25.21
C ASP A 272 18.21 -4.56 -26.01
N SER A 273 17.46 -3.98 -26.95
CA SER A 273 17.89 -2.84 -27.76
C SER A 273 17.71 -1.50 -27.06
N VAL A 274 16.85 -1.42 -26.03
CA VAL A 274 16.48 -0.16 -25.37
C VAL A 274 16.95 -0.06 -23.92
N LYS A 275 17.43 -1.17 -23.31
CA LYS A 275 17.83 -1.24 -21.90
C LYS A 275 18.82 -0.14 -21.49
N ASP A 276 19.76 0.22 -22.35
CA ASP A 276 20.76 1.25 -22.04
C ASP A 276 20.11 2.63 -21.94
N VAL A 277 19.17 2.93 -22.83
CA VAL A 277 18.37 4.16 -22.79
C VAL A 277 17.49 4.19 -21.54
N VAL A 278 16.87 3.07 -21.19
CA VAL A 278 16.05 2.94 -19.98
C VAL A 278 16.88 3.19 -18.72
N VAL A 279 18.10 2.63 -18.66
CA VAL A 279 19.02 2.85 -17.54
C VAL A 279 19.36 4.34 -17.40
N ASP A 280 19.69 5.00 -18.50
CA ASP A 280 20.06 6.42 -18.47
C ASP A 280 18.89 7.28 -18.00
N VAL A 281 17.69 7.06 -18.53
CA VAL A 281 16.48 7.81 -18.15
C VAL A 281 16.09 7.57 -16.69
N ILE A 282 16.14 6.32 -16.20
CA ILE A 282 15.84 6.03 -14.78
C ILE A 282 16.90 6.68 -13.88
N ALA A 283 18.19 6.62 -14.25
CA ALA A 283 19.27 7.20 -13.45
C ALA A 283 19.16 8.73 -13.31
N GLU A 284 18.70 9.42 -14.36
CA GLU A 284 18.47 10.87 -14.36
C GLU A 284 17.28 11.27 -13.47
N THR A 285 16.28 10.39 -13.34
CA THR A 285 15.05 10.68 -12.60
C THR A 285 15.02 10.10 -11.17
N MET A 286 16.18 9.61 -10.68
CA MET A 286 16.35 9.01 -9.36
C MET A 286 16.87 10.01 -8.31
N THR A 287 16.41 9.83 -7.07
CA THR A 287 17.00 10.48 -5.90
C THR A 287 18.46 10.03 -5.68
N SER A 288 19.21 10.75 -4.84
CA SER A 288 20.60 10.40 -4.50
C SER A 288 20.76 8.97 -3.95
N VAL A 289 19.74 8.47 -3.25
CA VAL A 289 19.66 7.10 -2.73
C VAL A 289 19.50 6.07 -3.85
N GLY A 290 18.62 6.33 -4.83
CA GLY A 290 18.41 5.46 -5.99
C GLY A 290 19.63 5.34 -6.91
N ARG A 291 20.40 6.43 -7.08
CA ARG A 291 21.64 6.40 -7.90
C ARG A 291 22.71 5.42 -7.39
N LYS A 292 22.83 5.21 -6.07
CA LYS A 292 23.74 4.19 -5.49
C LYS A 292 23.27 2.77 -5.79
N LEU A 293 21.97 2.60 -5.96
CA LEU A 293 21.28 1.33 -6.13
C LEU A 293 21.31 0.82 -7.58
N LEU A 294 21.13 1.72 -8.53
CA LEU A 294 21.17 1.42 -9.97
C LEU A 294 22.53 0.84 -10.40
N ARG A 295 23.63 1.22 -9.73
CA ARG A 295 24.96 0.62 -9.93
C ARG A 295 25.04 -0.88 -9.60
N LYS A 296 24.16 -1.41 -8.74
CA LYS A 296 24.07 -2.86 -8.45
C LYS A 296 23.19 -3.58 -9.47
N LEU A 297 22.08 -2.97 -9.90
CA LEU A 297 21.19 -3.56 -10.91
C LEU A 297 21.83 -3.61 -12.30
N LYS A 298 22.72 -2.66 -12.64
CA LYS A 298 23.54 -2.68 -13.87
C LYS A 298 24.48 -3.91 -13.99
N LYS A 299 24.65 -4.69 -12.91
CA LYS A 299 25.50 -5.90 -12.85
C LYS A 299 24.71 -7.21 -12.89
N MET A 300 23.38 -7.16 -12.83
CA MET A 300 22.47 -8.31 -12.91
C MET A 300 21.91 -8.42 -14.32
#